data_AF-A0A925B7S8-F1
#
_entry.id   AF-A0A925B7S8-F1
#
_cell.length_a   1.000
_cell.length_b   1.000
_cell.length_c   1.000
_cell.angle_alpha   90.00
_cell.angle_beta   90.00
_cell.angle_gamma   90.00
#
_symmetry.space_group_name_H-M   'P 1'
#
loop_
_entity.id
_entity.type
_entity.pdbx_description
1 polymer ?
#
loop_
_entity_poly.entity_id
_entity_poly.type
_entity_poly.pdbx_seq_one_letter_code
_entity_poly.pdbx_strand_id
1 'polypeptide(L)'
;WIGGLGAGPVTLLVLQPADHPNYRPFAVASGPEALVQRVAASCPTGVMVVTFHKDDVFAEPLKASIQHDFPNVVFPPQPLQSGLSELMVGLVDRVVTFSSNAGFTAMLQGTPVTTLGSARYSALADHLRTCERNGAAHRAIRRNLLAFFSNGYLNDLNRLLTVPGHFTACLARDGDRMDGYCDFERWTPGAAAAQLHV
;
A
#
# COMPACT_ATOMS: atom_id res chain seq x y z
N TRP A 1 12.30 16.38 -6.91
CA TRP A 1 12.76 15.23 -7.72
C TRP A 1 11.63 14.67 -8.58
N ILE A 2 10.53 14.13 -8.01
CA ILE A 2 9.38 13.59 -8.80
C ILE A 2 8.84 14.60 -9.81
N GLY A 3 8.65 15.87 -9.42
CA GLY A 3 8.19 16.92 -10.34
C GLY A 3 9.13 17.23 -11.53
N GLY A 4 10.35 16.66 -11.55
CA GLY A 4 11.28 16.74 -12.67
C GLY A 4 11.26 15.55 -13.62
N LEU A 5 10.41 14.52 -13.38
CA LEU A 5 10.36 13.30 -14.18
C LEU A 5 9.59 13.44 -15.52
N GLY A 6 9.00 14.61 -15.78
CA GLY A 6 8.31 14.92 -17.03
C GLY A 6 6.81 15.17 -16.87
N ALA A 7 6.11 15.42 -17.98
CA ALA A 7 4.69 15.81 -18.00
C ALA A 7 3.70 14.64 -18.03
N GLY A 8 4.16 13.40 -17.79
CA GLY A 8 3.33 12.20 -17.81
C GLY A 8 2.83 11.78 -16.43
N PRO A 9 1.84 10.86 -16.36
CA PRO A 9 1.39 10.31 -15.09
C PRO A 9 2.52 9.53 -14.41
N VAL A 10 2.64 9.68 -13.10
CA VAL A 10 3.62 9.01 -12.26
C VAL A 10 2.95 7.90 -11.46
N THR A 11 3.43 6.68 -11.64
CA THR A 11 3.03 5.50 -10.87
C THR A 11 4.11 5.18 -9.85
N LEU A 12 3.76 5.08 -8.57
CA LEU A 12 4.66 4.58 -7.54
C LEU A 12 4.44 3.08 -7.36
N LEU A 13 5.44 2.25 -7.68
CA LEU A 13 5.48 0.84 -7.34
C LEU A 13 6.21 0.65 -6.02
N VAL A 14 5.50 0.20 -4.99
CA VAL A 14 6.07 -0.05 -3.66
C VAL A 14 6.33 -1.53 -3.48
N LEU A 15 7.61 -1.91 -3.51
CA LEU A 15 8.07 -3.28 -3.25
C LEU A 15 8.14 -3.57 -1.74
N GLN A 16 8.01 -4.84 -1.39
CA GLN A 16 8.24 -5.38 -0.05
C GLN A 16 9.29 -6.50 -0.12
N PRO A 17 9.82 -7.00 1.01
CA PRO A 17 10.77 -8.09 1.02
C PRO A 17 10.25 -9.32 0.27
N ALA A 18 11.10 -10.01 -0.48
CA ALA A 18 10.71 -11.17 -1.29
C ALA A 18 10.17 -12.34 -0.44
N ASP A 19 10.61 -12.44 0.81
CA ASP A 19 10.20 -13.44 1.79
C ASP A 19 8.95 -13.04 2.58
N HIS A 20 8.39 -11.84 2.34
CA HIS A 20 7.24 -11.34 3.06
C HIS A 20 6.05 -12.31 2.90
N PRO A 21 5.35 -12.73 3.98
CA PRO A 21 4.30 -13.74 3.93
C PRO A 21 3.20 -13.46 2.90
N ASN A 22 2.85 -12.18 2.74
CA ASN A 22 1.84 -11.76 1.76
C ASN A 22 2.26 -12.05 0.32
N TYR A 23 3.55 -12.09 -0.01
CA TYR A 23 3.98 -12.47 -1.34
C TYR A 23 3.74 -13.96 -1.62
N ARG A 24 3.60 -14.85 -0.62
CA ARG A 24 3.55 -16.33 -0.81
C ARG A 24 2.62 -16.85 -1.91
N PRO A 25 1.40 -16.32 -2.13
CA PRO A 25 0.54 -16.78 -3.24
C PRO A 25 1.11 -16.45 -4.63
N PHE A 26 2.00 -15.45 -4.74
CA PHE A 26 2.64 -14.97 -5.97
C PHE A 26 4.17 -15.23 -6.02
N ALA A 27 4.82 -15.41 -4.87
CA ALA A 27 6.28 -15.47 -4.71
C ALA A 27 6.89 -16.76 -5.22
N VAL A 28 6.09 -17.82 -5.39
CA VAL A 28 6.64 -19.14 -5.72
C VAL A 28 7.28 -19.17 -7.12
N ALA A 29 7.06 -18.17 -8.00
CA ALA A 29 7.56 -18.25 -9.37
C ALA A 29 8.59 -17.20 -9.83
N SER A 30 8.66 -15.97 -9.29
CA SER A 30 9.33 -14.91 -10.09
C SER A 30 9.97 -13.69 -9.38
N GLY A 31 10.03 -13.62 -8.04
CA GLY A 31 10.75 -12.55 -7.33
C GLY A 31 10.21 -11.11 -7.51
N PRO A 32 10.76 -10.10 -6.79
CA PRO A 32 10.38 -8.69 -6.93
C PRO A 32 10.71 -8.07 -8.30
N GLU A 33 11.75 -8.57 -8.98
CA GLU A 33 12.17 -8.10 -10.30
C GLU A 33 11.12 -8.38 -11.38
N ALA A 34 10.55 -9.58 -11.42
CA ALA A 34 9.47 -9.88 -12.37
C ALA A 34 8.19 -9.10 -12.05
N LEU A 35 8.00 -8.70 -10.78
CA LEU A 35 6.92 -7.78 -10.42
C LEU A 35 7.12 -6.43 -11.09
N VAL A 36 8.32 -5.86 -11.00
CA VAL A 36 8.66 -4.59 -11.67
C VAL A 36 8.42 -4.71 -13.17
N GLN A 37 8.96 -5.75 -13.82
CA GLN A 37 8.81 -5.94 -15.27
C GLN A 37 7.34 -6.08 -15.69
N ARG A 38 6.54 -6.85 -14.95
CA ARG A 38 5.10 -7.03 -15.21
C ARG A 38 4.32 -5.73 -15.07
N VAL A 39 4.57 -4.95 -14.01
CA VAL A 39 3.88 -3.67 -13.82
C VAL A 39 4.33 -2.66 -14.86
N ALA A 40 5.63 -2.61 -15.18
CA ALA A 40 6.18 -1.76 -16.24
C ALA A 40 5.51 -2.03 -17.59
N ALA A 41 5.36 -3.30 -17.97
CA ALA A 41 4.68 -3.72 -19.20
C ALA A 41 3.20 -3.30 -19.25
N SER A 42 2.53 -3.22 -18.08
CA SER A 42 1.13 -2.77 -17.98
C SER A 42 0.96 -1.25 -17.97
N CYS A 43 2.04 -0.50 -17.83
CA CYS A 43 2.06 0.96 -17.74
C CYS A 43 2.98 1.57 -18.81
N PRO A 44 2.72 1.36 -20.12
CA PRO A 44 3.63 1.80 -21.19
C PRO A 44 3.70 3.33 -21.33
N THR A 45 2.79 4.07 -20.71
CA THR A 45 2.73 5.53 -20.73
C THR A 45 3.04 6.09 -19.35
N GLY A 46 3.81 7.19 -19.30
CA GLY A 46 4.18 7.86 -18.06
C GLY A 46 5.48 7.32 -17.45
N VAL A 47 5.67 7.57 -16.15
CA VAL A 47 6.87 7.15 -15.41
C VAL A 47 6.47 6.24 -14.27
N MET A 48 7.18 5.11 -14.11
CA MET A 48 7.04 4.23 -12.95
C MET A 48 8.23 4.43 -12.01
N VAL A 49 7.96 4.98 -10.83
CA VAL A 49 8.94 5.11 -9.75
C VAL A 49 8.90 3.85 -8.90
N VAL A 50 10.03 3.19 -8.70
CA VAL A 50 10.13 1.97 -7.91
C VAL A 50 10.82 2.25 -6.57
N THR A 51 10.13 2.01 -5.47
CA THR A 51 10.68 2.09 -4.11
C THR A 51 10.76 0.72 -3.46
N PHE A 52 11.70 0.60 -2.53
CA PHE A 52 12.01 -0.63 -1.81
C PHE A 52 11.59 -0.52 -0.35
N HIS A 53 11.34 -1.68 0.25
CA HIS A 53 11.35 -1.79 1.69
C HIS A 53 12.78 -1.58 2.24
N LYS A 54 12.89 -1.35 3.55
CA LYS A 54 14.16 -1.07 4.23
C LYS A 54 15.18 -2.18 3.91
N ASP A 55 16.33 -1.79 3.37
CA ASP A 55 17.48 -2.65 3.06
C ASP A 55 17.31 -3.63 1.86
N ASP A 56 16.18 -3.61 1.15
CA ASP A 56 15.85 -4.54 0.03
C ASP A 56 16.16 -4.00 -1.37
N VAL A 57 17.21 -3.20 -1.52
CA VAL A 57 17.50 -2.48 -2.76
C VAL A 57 18.15 -3.41 -3.80
N PHE A 58 17.70 -3.34 -5.06
CA PHE A 58 18.37 -4.05 -6.17
C PHE A 58 19.80 -3.57 -6.37
N ALA A 59 20.67 -4.50 -6.78
CA ALA A 59 22.00 -4.15 -7.26
C ALA A 59 21.93 -3.28 -8.53
N GLU A 60 22.88 -2.36 -8.71
CA GLU A 60 22.91 -1.45 -9.86
C GLU A 60 22.89 -2.14 -11.24
N PRO A 61 23.58 -3.28 -11.47
CA PRO A 61 23.48 -3.98 -12.75
C PRO A 61 22.06 -4.45 -13.08
N LEU A 62 21.29 -4.89 -12.08
CA LEU A 62 19.90 -5.31 -12.27
C LEU A 62 19.00 -4.10 -12.57
N LYS A 63 19.20 -2.98 -11.86
CA LYS A 63 18.49 -1.72 -12.14
C LYS A 63 18.72 -1.27 -13.58
N ALA A 64 19.98 -1.24 -14.01
CA ALA A 64 20.35 -0.84 -15.37
C ALA A 64 19.70 -1.75 -16.43
N SER A 65 19.69 -3.07 -16.20
CA SER A 65 19.02 -4.03 -17.08
C SER A 65 17.50 -3.75 -17.19
N ILE A 66 16.82 -3.54 -16.06
CA ILE A 66 15.39 -3.23 -16.05
C ILE A 66 15.11 -1.91 -16.79
N GLN A 67 15.93 -0.88 -16.59
CA GLN A 67 15.74 0.42 -17.26
C GLN A 67 16.05 0.37 -18.76
N HIS A 68 16.93 -0.53 -19.19
CA HIS A 68 17.17 -0.78 -20.61
C HIS A 68 15.92 -1.35 -21.28
N ASP A 69 15.31 -2.38 -20.68
CA ASP A 69 14.11 -3.03 -21.21
C ASP A 69 12.85 -2.16 -21.05
N PHE A 70 12.81 -1.36 -19.98
CA PHE A 70 11.67 -0.51 -19.61
C PHE A 70 12.15 0.92 -19.29
N PRO A 71 12.36 1.78 -20.31
CA PRO A 71 12.89 3.15 -20.12
C PRO A 71 12.01 4.09 -19.28
N ASN A 72 10.74 3.74 -19.09
CA ASN A 72 9.80 4.44 -18.21
C ASN A 72 9.99 4.10 -16.72
N VAL A 73 10.83 3.12 -16.39
CA VAL A 73 11.14 2.73 -15.01
C VAL A 73 12.25 3.62 -14.45
N VAL A 74 11.99 4.20 -13.29
CA VAL A 74 12.93 5.09 -12.61
C VAL A 74 13.12 4.62 -11.17
N PHE A 75 14.38 4.41 -10.79
CA PHE A 75 14.76 4.23 -9.41
C PHE A 75 15.08 5.61 -8.79
N PRO A 76 14.51 5.95 -7.62
CA PRO A 76 14.83 7.20 -6.91
C PRO A 76 16.32 7.37 -6.63
N PRO A 77 16.82 8.56 -6.28
CA PRO A 77 18.16 8.69 -5.71
C PRO A 77 18.25 7.93 -4.38
N GLN A 78 19.44 7.43 -4.02
CA GLN A 78 19.66 6.52 -2.89
C GLN A 78 18.93 6.92 -1.57
N PRO A 79 18.92 8.20 -1.13
CA PRO A 79 18.24 8.57 0.11
C PRO A 79 16.73 8.35 0.10
N LEU A 80 16.13 8.23 -1.09
CA LEU A 80 14.70 8.10 -1.32
C LEU A 80 14.29 6.70 -1.79
N GLN A 81 15.25 5.80 -2.05
CA GLN A 81 14.97 4.48 -2.64
C GLN A 81 14.29 3.54 -1.64
N SER A 82 14.60 3.63 -0.35
CA SER A 82 14.26 2.59 0.63
C SER A 82 13.61 3.17 1.87
N GLY A 83 12.49 2.56 2.30
CA GLY A 83 11.84 2.87 3.58
C GLY A 83 11.12 4.22 3.65
N LEU A 84 10.98 4.94 2.53
CA LEU A 84 10.38 6.28 2.47
C LEU A 84 9.24 6.40 1.44
N SER A 85 8.60 5.29 1.08
CA SER A 85 7.55 5.25 0.05
C SER A 85 6.38 6.18 0.40
N GLU A 86 6.00 6.25 1.67
CA GLU A 86 4.91 7.06 2.21
C GLU A 86 5.08 8.56 1.94
N LEU A 87 6.33 9.05 1.88
CA LEU A 87 6.63 10.45 1.59
C LEU A 87 6.35 10.82 0.12
N MET A 88 6.32 9.83 -0.78
CA MET A 88 6.11 10.03 -2.21
C MET A 88 4.64 9.96 -2.61
N VAL A 89 3.79 9.37 -1.78
CA VAL A 89 2.39 9.06 -2.10
C VAL A 89 1.59 10.28 -2.56
N GLY A 90 1.79 11.43 -1.93
CA GLY A 90 1.11 12.68 -2.28
C GLY A 90 1.66 13.38 -3.51
N LEU A 91 2.70 12.83 -4.14
CA LEU A 91 3.41 13.41 -5.29
C LEU A 91 3.23 12.58 -6.57
N VAL A 92 2.46 11.50 -6.53
CA VAL A 92 2.24 10.58 -7.64
C VAL A 92 0.77 10.46 -7.97
N ASP A 93 0.45 10.08 -9.20
CA ASP A 93 -0.93 9.96 -9.67
C ASP A 93 -1.60 8.65 -9.24
N ARG A 94 -0.80 7.61 -8.96
CA ARG A 94 -1.28 6.33 -8.46
C ARG A 94 -0.20 5.54 -7.75
N VAL A 95 -0.63 4.62 -6.89
CA VAL A 95 0.23 3.66 -6.19
C VAL A 95 -0.13 2.25 -6.62
N VAL A 96 0.88 1.45 -6.94
CA VAL A 96 0.77 0.01 -7.11
C VAL A 96 1.57 -0.64 -5.99
N THR A 97 0.99 -1.60 -5.29
CA THR A 97 1.69 -2.34 -4.25
C THR A 97 1.11 -3.75 -4.12
N PHE A 98 1.80 -4.61 -3.39
CA PHE A 98 1.26 -5.90 -3.04
C PHE A 98 0.32 -5.78 -1.82
N SER A 99 0.88 -5.33 -0.70
CA SER A 99 0.17 -5.18 0.58
C SER A 99 0.81 -4.15 1.52
N SER A 100 1.60 -3.22 0.99
CA SER A 100 2.37 -2.27 1.79
C SER A 100 1.47 -1.28 2.55
N ASN A 101 1.92 -0.82 3.72
CA ASN A 101 1.27 0.29 4.43
C ASN A 101 1.28 1.59 3.59
N ALA A 102 2.25 1.78 2.69
CA ALA A 102 2.25 2.90 1.77
C ALA A 102 1.01 2.93 0.86
N GLY A 103 0.50 1.77 0.44
CA GLY A 103 -0.77 1.68 -0.30
C GLY A 103 -1.96 2.07 0.56
N PHE A 104 -1.96 1.69 1.83
CA PHE A 104 -3.01 2.12 2.75
C PHE A 104 -2.97 3.65 2.99
N THR A 105 -1.78 4.22 3.20
CA THR A 105 -1.56 5.68 3.28
C THR A 105 -2.04 6.40 2.02
N ALA A 106 -1.82 5.82 0.84
CA ALA A 106 -2.30 6.35 -0.43
C ALA A 106 -3.82 6.47 -0.49
N MET A 107 -4.55 5.44 -0.07
CA MET A 107 -6.01 5.54 -0.01
C MET A 107 -6.48 6.63 0.97
N LEU A 108 -5.83 6.76 2.13
CA LEU A 108 -6.17 7.82 3.10
C LEU A 108 -5.91 9.22 2.57
N GLN A 109 -4.94 9.38 1.65
CA GLN A 109 -4.67 10.62 0.94
C GLN A 109 -5.57 10.83 -0.29
N GLY A 110 -6.29 9.79 -0.72
CA GLY A 110 -7.12 9.81 -1.93
C GLY A 110 -6.31 9.61 -3.21
N THR A 111 -5.09 9.06 -3.11
CA THR A 111 -4.30 8.63 -4.26
C THR A 111 -4.81 7.24 -4.70
N PRO A 112 -5.15 7.03 -5.99
CA PRO A 112 -5.53 5.73 -6.54
C PRO A 112 -4.57 4.61 -6.15
N VAL A 113 -5.11 3.44 -5.75
CA VAL A 113 -4.30 2.28 -5.35
C VAL A 113 -4.71 1.05 -6.13
N THR A 114 -3.72 0.29 -6.60
CA THR A 114 -3.90 -1.07 -7.13
C THR A 114 -3.11 -2.04 -6.28
N THR A 115 -3.79 -3.02 -5.70
CA THR A 115 -3.16 -4.12 -4.96
C THR A 115 -2.95 -5.31 -5.88
N LEU A 116 -1.73 -5.84 -5.93
CA LEU A 116 -1.37 -6.99 -6.77
C LEU A 116 -1.64 -8.35 -6.10
N GLY A 117 -1.92 -8.35 -4.80
CA GLY A 117 -2.36 -9.53 -4.06
C GLY A 117 -3.43 -9.20 -3.03
N SER A 118 -3.63 -10.09 -2.06
CA SER A 118 -4.62 -9.95 -1.00
C SER A 118 -4.11 -9.06 0.15
N ALA A 119 -4.15 -7.75 -0.06
CA ALA A 119 -3.96 -6.81 1.04
C ALA A 119 -5.25 -6.73 1.86
N ARG A 120 -5.10 -6.44 3.15
CA ARG A 120 -6.22 -6.17 4.08
C ARG A 120 -7.22 -5.11 3.60
N TYR A 121 -6.81 -4.30 2.62
CA TYR A 121 -7.59 -3.21 2.06
C TYR A 121 -7.87 -3.36 0.55
N SER A 122 -7.61 -4.52 -0.05
CA SER A 122 -7.78 -4.75 -1.49
C SER A 122 -9.21 -4.45 -1.97
N ALA A 123 -10.23 -4.98 -1.26
CA ALA A 123 -11.63 -4.73 -1.61
C ALA A 123 -11.99 -3.23 -1.56
N LEU A 124 -11.44 -2.49 -0.59
CA LEU A 124 -11.63 -1.05 -0.48
C LEU A 124 -10.91 -0.30 -1.60
N ALA A 125 -9.69 -0.69 -1.95
CA ALA A 125 -8.94 -0.10 -3.06
C ALA A 125 -9.70 -0.27 -4.39
N ASP A 126 -10.24 -1.47 -4.64
CA ASP A 126 -11.07 -1.74 -5.82
C ASP A 126 -12.35 -0.90 -5.81
N HIS A 127 -13.02 -0.80 -4.66
CA HIS A 127 -14.22 0.03 -4.54
C HIS A 127 -13.91 1.52 -4.81
N LEU A 128 -12.84 2.06 -4.23
CA LEU A 128 -12.41 3.45 -4.46
C LEU A 128 -12.12 3.70 -5.95
N ARG A 129 -11.45 2.77 -6.63
CA ARG A 129 -11.22 2.83 -8.08
C ARG A 129 -12.52 2.91 -8.88
N THR A 130 -13.54 2.13 -8.55
CA THR A 130 -14.85 2.22 -9.24
C THR A 130 -15.53 3.57 -9.01
N CYS A 131 -15.24 4.22 -7.88
CA CYS A 131 -15.78 5.52 -7.50
C CYS A 131 -14.94 6.71 -7.97
N GLU A 132 -13.75 6.52 -8.55
CA GLU A 132 -12.86 7.62 -8.99
C GLU A 132 -13.55 8.61 -9.93
N ARG A 133 -14.42 8.11 -10.81
CA ARG A 133 -15.20 8.96 -11.74
C ARG A 133 -16.23 9.84 -11.03
N ASN A 134 -16.61 9.47 -9.80
CA ASN A 134 -17.49 10.23 -8.93
C ASN A 134 -16.69 10.80 -7.75
N GLY A 135 -16.01 11.92 -8.00
CA GLY A 135 -15.16 12.57 -6.98
C GLY A 135 -15.87 12.90 -5.67
N ALA A 136 -17.19 13.09 -5.66
CA ALA A 136 -17.96 13.28 -4.43
C ALA A 136 -18.07 12.00 -3.60
N ALA A 137 -18.37 10.87 -4.23
CA ALA A 137 -18.39 9.56 -3.57
C ALA A 137 -16.99 9.19 -3.03
N HIS A 138 -15.95 9.41 -3.83
CA HIS A 138 -14.57 9.16 -3.43
C HIS A 138 -14.19 9.96 -2.16
N ARG A 139 -14.49 11.27 -2.13
CA ARG A 139 -14.27 12.12 -0.94
C ARG A 139 -15.08 11.67 0.27
N ALA A 140 -16.32 11.21 0.08
CA ALA A 140 -17.17 10.73 1.16
C ALA A 140 -16.61 9.46 1.81
N ILE A 141 -16.18 8.48 1.00
CA ILE A 141 -15.57 7.24 1.52
C ILE A 141 -14.29 7.57 2.28
N ARG A 142 -13.41 8.41 1.72
CA ARG A 142 -12.17 8.84 2.39
C ARG A 142 -12.45 9.52 3.73
N ARG A 143 -13.43 10.44 3.78
CA ARG A 143 -13.84 11.08 5.04
C ARG A 143 -14.34 10.05 6.06
N ASN A 144 -15.14 9.09 5.63
CA ASN A 144 -15.68 8.05 6.51
C ASN A 144 -14.57 7.12 7.04
N LEU A 145 -13.58 6.77 6.21
CA LEU A 145 -12.40 6.01 6.64
C LEU A 145 -11.61 6.80 7.69
N LEU A 146 -11.28 8.06 7.40
CA LEU A 146 -10.56 8.91 8.36
C LEU A 146 -11.33 9.03 9.68
N ALA A 147 -12.66 9.23 9.61
CA ALA A 147 -13.51 9.25 10.80
C ALA A 147 -13.49 7.93 11.56
N PHE A 148 -13.53 6.78 10.86
CA PHE A 148 -13.44 5.46 11.49
C PHE A 148 -12.10 5.29 12.22
N PHE A 149 -10.98 5.62 11.56
CA PHE A 149 -9.65 5.53 12.16
C PHE A 149 -9.46 6.50 13.34
N SER A 150 -10.02 7.70 13.27
CA SER A 150 -9.92 8.69 14.34
C SER A 150 -10.83 8.41 15.54
N ASN A 151 -11.88 7.60 15.38
CA ASN A 151 -12.84 7.27 16.44
C ASN A 151 -12.51 5.93 17.14
N GLY A 152 -11.27 5.80 17.63
CA GLY A 152 -10.89 4.71 18.55
C GLY A 152 -10.42 3.40 17.89
N TYR A 153 -10.47 3.30 16.55
CA TYR A 153 -9.88 2.16 15.86
C TYR A 153 -8.34 2.20 15.91
N LEU A 154 -7.74 3.37 15.69
CA LEU A 154 -6.31 3.57 15.95
C LEU A 154 -6.09 3.69 17.45
N ASN A 155 -5.47 2.68 18.04
CA ASN A 155 -5.02 2.71 19.42
C ASN A 155 -3.56 3.16 19.47
N ASP A 156 -3.25 3.99 20.46
CA ASP A 156 -1.86 4.35 20.73
C ASP A 156 -1.05 3.08 21.06
N LEU A 157 0.14 2.96 20.47
CA LEU A 157 0.97 1.77 20.64
C LEU A 157 1.37 1.59 22.11
N ASN A 158 1.67 2.67 22.84
CA ASN A 158 1.95 2.56 24.26
C ASN A 158 0.71 2.08 25.00
N ARG A 159 -0.48 2.58 24.66
CA ARG A 159 -1.74 2.09 25.26
C ARG A 159 -1.95 0.59 25.01
N LEU A 160 -1.70 0.10 23.80
CA LEU A 160 -1.78 -1.32 23.48
C LEU A 160 -0.79 -2.15 24.32
N LEU A 161 0.43 -1.67 24.50
CA LEU A 161 1.50 -2.38 25.21
C LEU A 161 1.40 -2.28 26.73
N THR A 162 0.81 -1.22 27.27
CA THR A 162 0.81 -0.89 28.71
C THR A 162 -0.51 -1.13 29.42
N VAL A 163 -1.64 -1.18 28.70
CA VAL A 163 -2.95 -1.50 29.29
C VAL A 163 -3.19 -3.01 29.19
N PRO A 164 -3.23 -3.73 30.33
CA PRO A 164 -3.49 -5.16 30.34
C PRO A 164 -4.86 -5.46 29.74
N GLY A 165 -4.94 -6.44 28.84
CA GLY A 165 -6.21 -6.99 28.36
C GLY A 165 -6.69 -6.51 26.98
N HIS A 166 -6.05 -5.53 26.34
CA HIS A 166 -6.43 -5.15 24.96
C HIS A 166 -5.55 -5.85 23.91
N PHE A 167 -4.25 -5.59 23.91
CA PHE A 167 -3.31 -6.25 22.99
C PHE A 167 -2.84 -7.60 23.53
N THR A 168 -2.55 -7.67 24.83
CA THR A 168 -2.14 -8.91 25.52
C THR A 168 -3.24 -9.97 25.50
N ALA A 169 -4.52 -9.59 25.59
CA ALA A 169 -5.61 -10.56 25.42
C ALA A 169 -5.79 -11.01 23.97
N CYS A 170 -5.50 -10.15 22.97
CA CYS A 170 -5.52 -10.54 21.56
C CYS A 170 -4.36 -11.49 21.23
N LEU A 171 -3.15 -11.21 21.74
CA LEU A 171 -1.99 -12.10 21.59
C LEU A 171 -2.15 -13.42 22.36
N ALA A 172 -2.83 -13.40 23.51
CA ALA A 172 -3.13 -14.60 24.30
C ALA A 172 -4.30 -15.42 23.74
N ARG A 173 -5.06 -14.90 22.77
CA ARG A 173 -6.28 -15.53 22.24
C ARG A 173 -6.12 -16.37 20.98
N ASP A 174 -4.93 -16.59 20.44
CA ASP A 174 -4.58 -17.89 19.83
C ASP A 174 -3.30 -17.84 18.97
N GLY A 175 -2.68 -19.03 18.84
CA GLY A 175 -1.88 -19.41 17.69
C GLY A 175 -2.68 -19.51 16.37
N ASP A 176 -3.73 -18.71 16.22
CA ASP A 176 -4.54 -18.56 15.03
C ASP A 176 -4.76 -17.07 14.77
N ARG A 177 -3.95 -16.58 13.83
CA ARG A 177 -4.23 -15.46 12.91
C ARG A 177 -4.86 -14.20 13.52
N MET A 178 -4.00 -13.20 13.69
CA MET A 178 -4.28 -11.75 13.71
C MET A 178 -5.08 -11.21 12.50
N ASP A 179 -5.63 -12.08 11.63
CA ASP A 179 -6.26 -11.73 10.36
C ASP A 179 -7.54 -10.89 10.54
N GLY A 180 -8.27 -11.08 11.66
CA GLY A 180 -9.58 -10.44 11.85
C GLY A 180 -9.57 -8.98 12.32
N TYR A 181 -8.49 -8.48 12.92
CA TYR A 181 -8.54 -7.15 13.55
C TYR A 181 -8.48 -6.01 12.51
N CYS A 182 -7.99 -6.30 11.31
CA CYS A 182 -7.73 -5.30 10.26
C CYS A 182 -8.21 -5.74 8.87
N ASP A 183 -9.21 -6.62 8.79
CA ASP A 183 -9.81 -7.01 7.52
C ASP A 183 -10.92 -6.03 7.11
N PHE A 184 -10.65 -5.19 6.09
CA PHE A 184 -11.64 -4.26 5.54
C PHE A 184 -12.56 -4.91 4.51
N GLU A 185 -12.37 -6.19 4.15
CA GLU A 185 -13.21 -6.88 3.16
C GLU A 185 -14.68 -6.96 3.59
N ARG A 186 -14.94 -6.93 4.91
CA ARG A 186 -16.30 -6.94 5.48
C ARG A 186 -16.75 -5.58 6.02
N TRP A 187 -15.96 -4.53 5.83
CA TRP A 187 -16.27 -3.22 6.40
C TRP A 187 -17.44 -2.56 5.67
N THR A 188 -18.41 -2.06 6.45
CA THR A 188 -19.51 -1.21 5.95
C THR A 188 -19.73 -0.04 6.91
N PRO A 189 -20.25 1.11 6.44
CA PRO A 189 -20.60 2.23 7.33
C PRO A 189 -21.55 1.83 8.47
N GLY A 190 -22.48 0.88 8.22
CA GLY A 190 -23.41 0.39 9.25
C GLY A 190 -22.74 -0.47 10.31
N ALA A 191 -21.78 -1.32 9.93
CA ALA A 191 -21.01 -2.13 10.87
C ALA A 191 -20.12 -1.28 11.79
N ALA A 192 -19.53 -0.20 11.26
CA ALA A 192 -18.73 0.74 12.05
C ALA A 192 -19.55 1.49 13.11
N ALA A 193 -20.77 1.93 12.77
CA ALA A 193 -21.64 2.63 13.71
C ALA A 193 -22.05 1.74 14.90
N ALA A 194 -22.26 0.44 14.67
CA ALA A 194 -22.62 -0.51 15.73
C ALA A 194 -21.50 -0.77 16.75
N GLN A 195 -20.23 -0.59 16.36
CA GLN A 195 -19.07 -0.81 17.24
C GLN A 195 -18.76 0.37 18.17
N LEU A 196 -19.24 1.58 17.86
CA LEU A 196 -19.01 2.78 18.66
C LEU A 196 -19.93 2.92 19.88
N HIS A 197 -20.88 2.00 20.05
CA HIS A 197 -21.85 1.98 21.14
C HIS A 197 -21.55 0.93 22.22
N VAL A 198 -20.31 0.43 22.29
CA VAL A 198 -19.83 -0.52 23.31
C VAL A 198 -18.88 0.18 24.27
#